data_AF-A0A4W3GMF2-F1
#
_entry.id   AF-A0A4W3GMF2-F1
#
_cell.length_a   1.000
_cell.length_b   1.000
_cell.length_c   1.000
_cell.angle_alpha   90.00
_cell.angle_beta   90.00
_cell.angle_gamma   90.00
#
_symmetry.space_group_name_H-M   'P 1'
#
loop_
_entity.id
_entity.type
_entity.pdbx_description
1 polymer ?
#
loop_
_entity_poly.entity_id
_entity_poly.type
_entity_poly.pdbx_seq_one_letter_code
_entity_poly.pdbx_strand_id
1 'polypeptide(L)'
;VEYDFHLLPSGVINKNAISFIGNGVVIHLPGLFEEAEKNLHKGKGEQCLNWSSPVKQLFDFHQAVDGVQEQQRQEQAGKNLGTTKKGIGPVYASKASRTGLRICDLLSDFDEFSKFRLLAEQYKAMYPILTVDIEGELEKLKVRGGCGPSLGARLPP
;
A
#
# COMPACT_ATOMS: atom_id res chain seq x y z
N VAL A 1 5.11 -17.45 21.72
CA VAL A 1 4.63 -16.17 21.14
C VAL A 1 4.33 -16.44 19.68
N GLU A 2 3.09 -16.19 19.26
CA GLU A 2 2.66 -16.35 17.87
C GLU A 2 2.71 -15.01 17.15
N TYR A 3 3.35 -14.98 15.98
CA TYR A 3 3.48 -13.80 15.14
C TYR A 3 2.68 -14.01 13.87
N ASP A 4 2.08 -12.93 13.39
CA ASP A 4 1.29 -12.93 12.17
C ASP A 4 1.90 -11.89 11.23
N PHE A 5 2.33 -12.36 10.06
CA PHE A 5 2.99 -11.55 9.05
C PHE A 5 2.27 -11.68 7.73
N HIS A 6 1.88 -10.55 7.17
CA HIS A 6 1.22 -10.47 5.87
C HIS A 6 2.12 -9.75 4.87
N LEU A 7 2.61 -8.57 5.24
CA LEU A 7 3.45 -7.74 4.38
C LEU A 7 4.89 -7.65 4.88
N LEU A 8 5.11 -7.78 6.19
CA LEU A 8 6.45 -7.86 6.73
C LEU A 8 7.10 -9.21 6.40
N PRO A 9 8.36 -9.23 5.97
CA PRO A 9 9.11 -10.47 5.90
C PRO A 9 9.20 -11.12 7.29
N SER A 10 8.97 -12.44 7.38
CA SER A 10 9.06 -13.17 8.66
C SER A 10 10.45 -13.08 9.32
N GLY A 11 11.48 -12.78 8.53
CA GLY A 11 12.85 -12.49 8.98
C GLY A 11 12.98 -11.23 9.85
N VAL A 12 11.95 -10.37 9.93
CA VAL A 12 11.94 -9.15 10.78
C VAL A 12 12.11 -9.47 12.28
N ILE A 13 11.86 -10.73 12.65
CA ILE A 13 12.05 -11.28 14.00
C ILE A 13 13.55 -11.41 14.38
N ASN A 14 14.44 -11.48 13.40
CA ASN A 14 15.87 -11.66 13.62
C ASN A 14 16.61 -10.32 13.57
N LYS A 15 17.18 -9.90 14.70
CA LYS A 15 17.94 -8.64 14.82
C LYS A 15 19.18 -8.58 13.93
N ASN A 16 19.72 -9.73 13.53
CA ASN A 16 20.91 -9.81 12.67
C ASN A 16 20.55 -9.89 11.18
N ALA A 17 19.26 -9.96 10.84
CA ALA A 17 18.80 -10.02 9.45
C ALA A 17 18.22 -8.68 9.03
N ILE A 18 18.54 -8.26 7.80
CA ILE A 18 17.93 -7.08 7.18
C ILE A 18 16.69 -7.55 6.42
N SER A 19 15.52 -6.99 6.74
CA SER A 19 14.29 -7.25 5.99
C SER A 19 14.20 -6.30 4.81
N PHE A 20 13.98 -6.83 3.61
CA PHE A 20 13.91 -6.02 2.40
C PHE A 20 12.65 -6.32 1.57
N ILE A 21 11.90 -5.26 1.23
CA ILE A 21 10.75 -5.33 0.32
C ILE A 21 11.17 -4.86 -1.07
N GLY A 22 11.13 -5.77 -2.05
CA GLY A 22 11.47 -5.47 -3.44
C GLY A 22 10.36 -4.74 -4.22
N ASN A 23 10.72 -4.12 -5.35
CA ASN A 23 9.82 -3.43 -6.29
C ASN A 23 8.68 -4.31 -6.86
N GLY A 24 8.84 -5.64 -6.79
CA GLY A 24 7.79 -6.58 -7.16
C GLY A 24 6.53 -6.44 -6.31
N VAL A 25 6.67 -5.98 -5.07
CA VAL A 25 5.61 -5.96 -4.06
C VAL A 25 4.77 -4.69 -4.15
N VAL A 26 3.51 -4.84 -3.75
CA VAL A 26 2.56 -3.75 -3.56
C VAL A 26 2.36 -3.56 -2.05
N ILE A 27 2.58 -2.35 -1.55
CA ILE A 27 2.52 -2.05 -0.11
C ILE A 27 1.26 -1.26 0.21
N HIS A 28 0.50 -1.71 1.19
CA HIS A 28 -0.52 -0.90 1.85
C HIS A 28 0.08 -0.32 3.13
N LEU A 29 0.28 1.01 3.17
CA LEU A 29 0.96 1.65 4.31
C LEU A 29 0.18 1.52 5.61
N PRO A 30 -1.15 1.78 5.67
CA PRO A 30 -1.89 1.62 6.91
C PRO A 30 -1.80 0.21 7.48
N GLY A 31 -1.97 -0.81 6.63
CA GLY A 31 -1.86 -2.22 7.02
C GLY A 31 -0.43 -2.61 7.44
N LEU A 32 0.60 -2.09 6.76
CA LEU A 32 2.00 -2.32 7.15
C LEU A 32 2.28 -1.80 8.57
N PHE A 33 1.84 -0.58 8.87
CA PHE A 33 2.03 0.03 10.18
C PHE A 33 1.24 -0.70 11.27
N GLU A 34 -0.01 -1.08 11.00
CA GLU A 34 -0.83 -1.85 11.95
C GLU A 34 -0.18 -3.21 12.25
N GLU A 35 0.33 -3.90 11.24
CA GLU A 35 1.07 -5.16 11.39
C GLU A 35 2.36 -4.97 12.18
N ALA A 36 3.11 -3.90 11.89
CA ALA A 36 4.34 -3.55 12.60
C ALA A 36 4.07 -3.25 14.09
N GLU A 37 3.04 -2.45 14.39
CA GLU A 37 2.62 -2.13 15.76
C GLU A 37 2.17 -3.39 16.52
N LYS A 38 1.31 -4.23 15.93
CA LYS A 38 0.86 -5.48 16.54
C LYS A 38 2.02 -6.40 16.90
N ASN A 39 3.04 -6.48 16.05
CA ASN A 39 4.21 -7.31 16.29
C ASN A 39 5.22 -6.66 17.26
N LEU A 40 5.29 -5.32 17.32
CA LEU A 40 6.11 -4.60 18.29
C LEU A 40 5.63 -4.83 19.73
N HIS A 41 4.31 -4.78 19.96
CA HIS A 41 3.70 -5.06 21.27
C HIS A 41 3.95 -6.49 21.76
N LYS A 42 4.27 -7.43 20.86
CA LYS A 42 4.60 -8.83 21.19
C LYS A 42 6.06 -9.06 21.58
N GLY A 43 6.90 -8.02 21.62
CA GLY A 43 8.21 -8.06 22.27
C GLY A 43 9.43 -8.14 21.35
N LYS A 44 9.32 -7.79 20.06
CA LYS A 44 10.48 -7.67 19.17
C LYS A 44 10.62 -6.25 18.61
N GLY A 45 11.48 -5.49 19.29
CA GLY A 45 11.94 -4.17 18.89
C GLY A 45 13.07 -4.19 17.86
N GLU A 46 13.04 -3.13 17.06
CA GLU A 46 13.98 -2.67 16.03
C GLU A 46 13.95 -3.44 14.70
N GLN A 47 12.95 -3.06 13.92
CA GLN A 47 12.67 -3.54 12.58
C GLN A 47 13.57 -2.78 11.59
N CYS A 48 14.69 -3.38 11.21
CA CYS A 48 15.44 -2.97 10.03
C CYS A 48 14.65 -3.37 8.78
N LEU A 49 13.54 -2.66 8.51
CA LEU A 49 12.74 -2.83 7.32
C LEU A 49 13.16 -1.80 6.28
N ASN A 50 13.71 -2.31 5.19
CA ASN A 50 14.05 -1.54 4.02
C ASN A 50 13.08 -1.87 2.90
N TRP A 51 12.79 -0.90 2.04
CA TRP A 51 12.04 -1.14 0.82
C TRP A 51 12.73 -0.48 -0.36
N SER A 52 12.50 -1.04 -1.54
CA SER A 52 12.95 -0.46 -2.79
C SER A 52 12.20 0.85 -3.08
N SER A 53 12.91 1.90 -3.47
CA SER A 53 12.33 3.20 -3.85
C SER A 53 11.12 3.12 -4.81
N PRO A 54 11.17 2.32 -5.90
CA PRO A 54 10.06 2.21 -6.85
C PRO A 54 8.90 1.30 -6.42
N VAL A 55 8.75 0.90 -5.15
CA VAL A 55 7.62 0.07 -4.68
C VAL A 55 6.29 0.79 -4.84
N LYS A 56 5.24 0.05 -5.23
CA LYS A 56 3.92 0.61 -5.54
C LYS A 56 3.10 0.73 -4.28
N GLN A 57 2.43 1.87 -4.12
CA GLN A 57 1.54 2.12 -3.02
C GLN A 57 0.13 1.64 -3.35
N LEU A 58 -0.44 0.87 -2.44
CA LEU A 58 -1.86 0.53 -2.40
C LEU A 58 -2.60 1.57 -1.56
N PHE A 59 -3.75 1.99 -2.07
CA PHE A 59 -4.63 2.99 -1.44
C PHE A 59 -5.99 2.35 -1.17
N ASP A 60 -6.79 2.96 -0.31
CA ASP A 60 -8.04 2.35 0.14
C ASP A 60 -9.05 2.29 -1.01
N PHE A 61 -9.07 3.30 -1.90
CA PHE A 61 -9.86 3.25 -3.12
C PHE A 61 -9.52 2.07 -4.04
N HIS A 62 -8.27 1.56 -4.05
CA HIS A 62 -7.94 0.37 -4.83
C HIS A 62 -8.65 -0.88 -4.30
N GLN A 63 -8.86 -0.98 -2.98
CA GLN A 63 -9.64 -2.07 -2.37
C GLN A 63 -11.11 -1.98 -2.75
N ALA A 64 -11.65 -0.77 -2.71
CA ALA A 64 -13.03 -0.52 -3.12
C ALA A 64 -13.25 -0.85 -4.60
N VAL A 65 -12.31 -0.48 -5.49
CA VAL A 65 -12.36 -0.84 -6.92
C VAL A 65 -12.32 -2.36 -7.13
N ASP A 66 -11.49 -3.09 -6.40
CA ASP A 66 -11.43 -4.57 -6.47
C ASP A 66 -12.78 -5.20 -6.09
N GLY A 67 -13.42 -4.68 -5.03
CA GLY A 67 -14.77 -5.10 -4.64
C GLY A 67 -15.82 -4.83 -5.72
N VAL A 68 -15.80 -3.64 -6.32
CA VAL A 68 -16.73 -3.24 -7.39
C VAL A 68 -16.52 -4.09 -8.64
N GLN A 69 -15.27 -4.34 -9.06
CA GLN A 69 -14.97 -5.16 -10.23
C GLN A 69 -15.48 -6.60 -10.06
N GLU A 70 -15.35 -7.16 -8.86
CA GLU A 70 -15.83 -8.50 -8.56
C GLU A 70 -17.37 -8.56 -8.63
N GLN A 71 -18.06 -7.57 -8.05
CA GLN A 71 -19.51 -7.49 -8.12
C GLN A 71 -20.01 -7.32 -9.56
N GLN A 72 -19.43 -6.40 -10.33
CA GLN A 72 -19.79 -6.20 -11.74
C GLN A 72 -19.59 -7.48 -12.56
N ARG A 73 -18.51 -8.22 -12.31
CA ARG A 73 -18.25 -9.49 -12.99
C ARG A 73 -19.28 -10.55 -12.61
N GLN A 74 -19.68 -10.61 -11.34
CA GLN A 74 -20.76 -11.48 -10.89
C GLN A 74 -22.07 -11.18 -11.64
N GLU A 75 -22.43 -9.91 -11.73
CA GLU A 75 -23.67 -9.45 -12.38
C GLU A 75 -23.65 -9.71 -13.90
N GLN A 76 -22.50 -9.51 -14.56
CA GLN A 76 -22.38 -9.67 -16.02
C GLN A 76 -22.16 -11.11 -16.48
N ALA A 77 -21.31 -11.86 -15.78
CA ALA A 77 -20.84 -13.17 -16.22
C ALA A 77 -21.35 -14.33 -15.33
N GLY A 78 -22.10 -14.03 -14.27
CA GLY A 78 -22.58 -15.01 -13.30
C GLY A 78 -21.47 -15.73 -12.53
N LYS A 79 -20.24 -15.19 -12.55
CA LYS A 79 -19.03 -15.82 -12.01
C LYS A 79 -18.17 -14.80 -11.28
N ASN A 80 -17.63 -15.23 -10.14
CA ASN A 80 -16.69 -14.46 -9.34
C ASN A 80 -15.28 -15.01 -9.58
N LEU A 81 -14.27 -14.15 -9.53
CA LEU A 81 -12.87 -14.60 -9.54
C LEU A 81 -12.44 -15.16 -8.17
N GLY A 82 -13.11 -14.76 -7.10
CA GLY A 82 -12.69 -14.98 -5.73
C GLY A 82 -11.55 -14.04 -5.32
N THR A 83 -11.62 -12.75 -5.66
CA THR A 83 -10.55 -11.82 -5.27
C THR A 83 -10.48 -11.66 -3.76
N THR A 84 -9.29 -11.37 -3.23
CA THR A 84 -9.10 -11.11 -1.79
C THR A 84 -9.68 -9.77 -1.36
N LYS A 85 -10.20 -8.96 -2.30
CA LYS A 85 -10.74 -7.62 -2.10
C LYS A 85 -9.75 -6.65 -1.42
N LYS A 86 -8.46 -6.98 -1.48
CA LYS A 86 -7.37 -6.17 -0.92
C LYS A 86 -6.86 -5.12 -1.89
N GLY A 87 -7.37 -5.03 -3.12
CA GLY A 87 -6.94 -4.02 -4.08
C GLY A 87 -5.67 -4.36 -4.86
N ILE A 88 -5.18 -5.60 -4.74
CA ILE A 88 -3.92 -6.04 -5.36
C ILE A 88 -4.02 -6.00 -6.90
N GLY A 89 -5.13 -6.48 -7.45
CA GLY A 89 -5.38 -6.50 -8.89
C GLY A 89 -5.35 -5.09 -9.51
N PRO A 90 -6.17 -4.15 -9.01
CA PRO A 90 -6.16 -2.76 -9.48
C PRO A 90 -4.79 -2.08 -9.42
N VAL A 91 -3.99 -2.32 -8.37
CA VAL A 91 -2.64 -1.74 -8.29
C VAL A 91 -1.70 -2.34 -9.34
N TYR A 92 -1.75 -3.66 -9.56
CA TYR A 92 -0.94 -4.27 -10.64
C TYR A 92 -1.40 -3.81 -12.03
N ALA A 93 -2.69 -3.57 -12.23
CA ALA A 93 -3.19 -2.96 -13.47
C ALA A 93 -2.62 -1.54 -13.64
N SER A 94 -2.66 -0.70 -12.61
CA SER A 94 -2.04 0.63 -12.61
C SER A 94 -0.52 0.59 -12.82
N LYS A 95 0.16 -0.45 -12.32
CA LYS A 95 1.59 -0.70 -12.59
C LYS A 95 1.83 -1.04 -14.07
N ALA A 96 0.98 -1.86 -14.68
CA ALA A 96 1.06 -2.19 -16.11
C ALA A 96 0.77 -0.95 -16.98
N SER A 97 -0.22 -0.14 -16.61
CA SER A 97 -0.59 1.10 -17.30
C SER A 97 0.36 2.28 -17.02
N ARG A 98 1.36 2.10 -16.13
CA ARG A 98 2.32 3.14 -15.71
C ARG A 98 1.66 4.38 -15.07
N THR A 99 0.44 4.24 -14.57
CA THR A 99 -0.32 5.31 -13.88
C THR A 99 -0.25 5.21 -12.36
N GLY A 100 0.17 4.05 -11.83
CA GLY A 100 0.23 3.81 -10.39
C GLY A 100 1.32 4.62 -9.67
N LEU A 101 1.01 5.04 -8.44
CA LEU A 101 1.95 5.78 -7.60
C LEU A 101 2.94 4.86 -6.88
N ARG A 102 4.16 5.35 -6.73
CA ARG A 102 5.22 4.69 -5.96
C ARG A 102 5.41 5.39 -4.63
N ILE A 103 5.95 4.68 -3.65
CA ILE A 103 6.28 5.26 -2.34
C ILE A 103 7.25 6.44 -2.48
N CYS A 104 8.21 6.38 -3.41
CA CYS A 104 9.09 7.52 -3.67
C CYS A 104 8.36 8.77 -4.21
N ASP A 105 7.24 8.59 -4.93
CA ASP A 105 6.41 9.70 -5.39
C ASP A 105 5.68 10.37 -4.20
N LEU A 106 5.32 9.61 -3.16
CA LEU A 106 4.82 10.20 -1.92
C LEU A 106 5.90 11.02 -1.23
N LEU A 107 7.11 10.47 -1.06
CA LEU A 107 8.18 11.14 -0.31
C LEU A 107 8.72 12.41 -0.97
N SER A 108 8.65 12.51 -2.30
CA SER A 108 9.24 13.63 -3.05
C SER A 108 8.28 14.81 -3.24
N ASP A 109 6.96 14.56 -3.23
CA ASP A 109 5.93 15.52 -3.65
C ASP A 109 4.75 15.53 -2.66
N PHE A 110 5.11 15.55 -1.38
CA PHE A 110 4.16 15.41 -0.26
C PHE A 110 3.29 16.66 -0.06
N ASP A 111 3.69 17.79 -0.65
CA ASP A 111 2.93 19.05 -0.52
C ASP A 111 1.84 19.17 -1.60
N GLU A 112 2.06 18.71 -2.83
CA GLU A 112 1.04 18.84 -3.88
C GLU A 112 0.12 17.63 -4.00
N PHE A 113 0.62 16.40 -3.76
CA PHE A 113 -0.14 15.15 -3.96
C PHE A 113 -0.97 15.13 -5.26
N SER A 114 -0.53 15.88 -6.27
CA SER A 114 -1.30 16.19 -7.47
C SER A 114 -1.57 14.92 -8.27
N LYS A 115 -0.58 14.02 -8.29
CA LYS A 115 -0.67 12.69 -8.91
C LYS A 115 -1.66 11.76 -8.18
N PHE A 116 -1.82 11.88 -6.86
CA PHE A 116 -2.81 11.10 -6.11
C PHE A 116 -4.22 11.54 -6.48
N ARG A 117 -4.47 12.85 -6.49
CA ARG A 117 -5.76 13.40 -6.93
C ARG A 117 -6.08 12.98 -8.35
N LEU A 118 -5.11 13.08 -9.27
CA LEU A 118 -5.29 12.65 -10.66
C LEU A 118 -5.65 11.15 -10.75
N LEU A 119 -4.95 10.29 -10.01
CA LEU A 119 -5.24 8.86 -9.99
C LEU A 119 -6.62 8.56 -9.40
N ALA A 120 -6.98 9.21 -8.29
CA ALA A 120 -8.28 9.04 -7.64
C ALA A 120 -9.43 9.48 -8.57
N GLU A 121 -9.29 10.63 -9.23
CA GLU A 121 -10.27 11.13 -10.21
C GLU A 121 -10.40 10.19 -11.42
N GLN A 122 -9.29 9.62 -11.91
CA GLN A 122 -9.34 8.61 -12.97
C GLN A 122 -10.15 7.37 -12.56
N TYR A 123 -9.94 6.86 -11.34
CA TYR A 123 -10.72 5.73 -10.83
C TYR A 123 -12.18 6.08 -10.59
N LYS A 124 -12.48 7.29 -10.12
CA LYS A 124 -13.85 7.79 -9.94
C LYS A 124 -14.59 7.94 -11.27
N ALA A 125 -13.89 8.40 -12.32
CA ALA A 125 -14.45 8.49 -13.67
C ALA A 125 -14.74 7.09 -14.27
N MET A 126 -13.86 6.10 -14.01
CA MET A 126 -14.08 4.72 -14.45
C MET A 126 -15.17 4.00 -13.63
N TYR A 127 -15.29 4.31 -12.35
CA TYR A 127 -16.22 3.68 -11.41
C TYR A 127 -17.04 4.74 -10.67
N PRO A 128 -18.18 5.21 -11.24
CA PRO A 128 -18.99 6.28 -10.65
C PRO A 128 -19.58 5.94 -9.28
N ILE A 129 -19.67 4.64 -8.95
CA ILE A 129 -20.19 4.11 -7.69
C ILE A 129 -19.16 4.30 -6.53
N LEU A 130 -17.90 4.62 -6.87
CA LEU A 130 -16.81 4.72 -5.92
C LEU A 130 -16.92 6.00 -5.08
N THR A 131 -17.09 5.84 -3.77
CA THR A 131 -16.97 6.93 -2.80
C THR A 131 -15.54 7.02 -2.29
N VAL A 132 -14.73 7.90 -2.86
CA VAL A 132 -13.35 8.16 -2.41
C VAL A 132 -13.31 9.45 -1.60
N ASP A 133 -12.91 9.34 -0.34
CA ASP A 133 -12.56 10.51 0.48
C ASP A 133 -11.08 10.86 0.27
N ILE A 134 -10.83 11.69 -0.74
CA ILE A 134 -9.48 12.09 -1.15
C ILE A 134 -8.77 12.85 -0.02
N GLU A 135 -9.47 13.73 0.69
CA GLU A 135 -8.86 14.57 1.72
C GLU A 135 -8.54 13.77 2.97
N GLY A 136 -9.46 12.90 3.43
CA GLY A 136 -9.22 12.04 4.58
C GLY A 136 -8.12 11.00 4.35
N GLU A 137 -8.00 10.44 3.13
CA GLU A 137 -6.87 9.56 2.77
C GLU A 137 -5.54 10.33 2.76
N LEU A 138 -5.52 11.54 2.20
CA LEU A 138 -4.33 12.38 2.19
C LEU A 138 -3.89 12.76 3.61
N GLU A 139 -4.82 13.08 4.50
CA GLU A 139 -4.50 13.42 5.88
C GLU A 139 -3.90 12.21 6.64
N LYS A 140 -4.44 11.01 6.45
CA LYS A 140 -3.87 9.77 7.01
C LYS A 140 -2.46 9.51 6.50
N LEU A 141 -2.21 9.76 5.21
CA LEU A 141 -0.88 9.65 4.62
C LEU A 141 0.06 10.73 5.17
N LYS A 142 -0.43 11.96 5.42
CA LYS A 142 0.32 13.07 6.03
C LYS A 142 0.78 12.77 7.44
N VAL A 143 -0.14 12.34 8.29
CA VAL A 143 0.15 12.01 9.70
C VAL A 143 1.16 10.87 9.82
N ARG A 144 1.11 9.88 8.93
CA ARG A 144 1.99 8.70 8.97
C ARG A 144 3.29 8.90 8.19
N GLY A 145 3.33 9.81 7.21
CA GLY A 145 4.55 10.21 6.50
C GLY A 145 5.39 11.26 7.24
N GLY A 146 4.79 12.00 8.18
CA GLY A 146 5.48 12.96 9.06
C GLY A 146 6.37 12.32 10.14
N CYS A 147 6.31 11.00 10.32
CA CYS A 147 7.24 10.24 11.14
C CYS A 147 8.48 9.83 10.31
N GLY A 148 9.26 10.82 9.85
CA GLY A 148 10.64 10.58 9.40
C GLY A 148 11.60 10.67 10.60
N PRO A 149 12.86 10.21 10.53
CA PRO A 149 13.52 9.23 9.68
C PRO A 149 14.12 8.10 10.56
N SER A 150 13.46 6.94 10.69
CA SER A 150 14.07 5.80 11.42
C SER A 150 13.78 4.42 10.83
N LEU A 151 12.90 4.29 9.84
CA LEU A 151 13.00 3.19 8.87
C LEU A 151 14.08 3.57 7.87
N GLY A 152 15.34 3.36 8.28
CA GLY A 152 16.52 3.78 7.55
C GLY A 152 16.59 3.13 6.18
N ALA A 153 16.11 3.82 5.15
CA ALA A 153 16.59 3.68 3.79
C ALA A 153 18.09 4.06 3.74
N ARG A 154 18.95 3.20 4.30
CA ARG A 154 20.38 3.19 4.02
C ARG A 154 20.52 2.53 2.65
N LEU A 155 20.31 3.33 1.61
CA LEU A 155 20.79 3.00 0.27
C LEU A 155 22.32 2.85 0.38
N PRO A 156 22.92 1.72 -0.02
CA PRO A 156 24.37 1.68 -0.19
C PRO A 156 24.78 2.67 -1.31
N PRO A 157 26.01 3.21 -1.26
CA PRO A 157 26.51 4.18 -2.24
C PRO A 157 26.52 3.65 -3.67
#